data_AF-A0A964A136-F1
#
_entry.id   AF-A0A964A136-F1
#
_cell.length_a   1.000
_cell.length_b   1.000
_cell.length_c   1.000
_cell.angle_alpha   90.00
_cell.angle_beta   90.00
_cell.angle_gamma   90.00
#
_symmetry.space_group_name_H-M   'P 1'
#
loop_
_entity.id
_entity.type
_entity.pdbx_description
1 polymer ?
#
loop_
_entity_poly.entity_id
_entity_poly.type
_entity_poly.pdbx_seq_one_letter_code
_entity_poly.pdbx_strand_id
1 'polypeptide(L)' 'MRKAGCNDTEIIRLGNQTERVILTEDRDFCQIIFTQNHEFTGVIYLRPGSFFSAFHF' A
#
# COMPACT_ATOMS: atom_id res chain seq x y z
N MET A 1 9.39 -13.38 16.18
CA MET A 1 9.22 -13.89 14.80
C MET A 1 8.71 -12.75 13.93
N ARG A 2 9.55 -12.17 13.06
CA ARG A 2 9.04 -11.34 11.96
C ARG A 2 8.35 -12.30 10.99
N LYS A 3 7.03 -12.17 10.81
CA LYS A 3 6.34 -12.81 9.68
C LYS A 3 7.09 -12.36 8.42
N ALA A 4 7.52 -13.29 7.58
CA ALA A 4 8.16 -12.93 6.32
C ALA A 4 7.18 -12.02 5.57
N GLY A 5 7.54 -10.74 5.44
CA GLY A 5 6.73 -9.77 4.71
C GLY A 5 6.58 -10.27 3.28
N CYS A 6 5.36 -10.19 2.74
CA CYS A 6 5.17 -10.37 1.32
C CYS A 6 6.01 -9.30 0.60
N ASN A 7 6.70 -9.67 -0.48
CA ASN A 7 7.57 -8.75 -1.21
C ASN A 7 6.74 -7.59 -1.78
N ASP A 8 7.14 -6.34 -1.53
CA ASP A 8 6.40 -5.14 -1.96
C ASP A 8 6.14 -5.11 -3.47
N THR A 9 7.13 -5.54 -4.27
CA THR A 9 6.99 -5.63 -5.73
C THR A 9 5.90 -6.63 -6.13
N GLU A 10 5.77 -7.75 -5.42
CA GLU A 10 4.70 -8.73 -5.68
C GLU A 10 3.33 -8.19 -5.28
N ILE A 11 3.23 -7.42 -4.19
CA ILE A 11 1.99 -6.74 -3.81
C ILE A 11 1.58 -5.72 -4.88
N ILE A 12 2.54 -4.92 -5.37
CA ILE A 12 2.29 -3.93 -6.44
C ILE A 12 1.84 -4.63 -7.71
N ARG A 13 2.56 -5.69 -8.12
CA ARG A 13 2.21 -6.49 -9.30
C ARG A 13 0.80 -7.05 -9.19
N LEU A 14 0.45 -7.63 -8.04
CA LEU A 14 -0.87 -8.18 -7.80
C LEU A 14 -1.97 -7.10 -7.79
N GLY A 15 -1.72 -5.96 -7.15
CA GLY A 15 -2.64 -4.83 -7.12
C GLY A 15 -2.91 -4.28 -8.51
N ASN A 16 -1.88 -4.17 -9.35
CA ASN A 16 -2.02 -3.73 -10.73
C ASN A 16 -2.79 -4.76 -11.57
N GLN A 17 -2.43 -6.05 -11.49
CA GLN A 17 -3.10 -7.14 -12.23
C GLN A 17 -4.57 -7.31 -11.88
N THR A 18 -4.95 -6.97 -10.65
CA THR A 18 -6.32 -7.12 -10.16
C THR A 18 -7.11 -5.81 -10.18
N GLU A 19 -6.52 -4.72 -10.69
CA GLU A 19 -7.10 -3.38 -10.70
C GLU A 19 -7.55 -2.92 -9.29
N ARG A 20 -6.76 -3.28 -8.27
CA ARG A 20 -7.06 -2.98 -6.86
C ARG A 20 -6.13 -1.93 -6.28
N VAL A 21 -6.69 -1.13 -5.37
CA VAL A 21 -5.96 -0.19 -4.54
C VAL A 21 -5.30 -0.93 -3.38
N ILE A 22 -4.02 -0.63 -3.13
CA ILE A 22 -3.26 -1.20 -2.01
C ILE A 22 -3.48 -0.33 -0.77
N LEU A 23 -3.85 -0.96 0.34
CA LEU A 23 -3.94 -0.32 1.65
C LEU A 23 -2.73 -0.76 2.48
N THR A 24 -1.96 0.18 3.00
CA THR A 24 -0.76 -0.13 3.79
C THR A 24 -0.55 0.87 4.92
N GLU A 25 0.01 0.39 6.04
CA GLU A 25 0.50 1.22 7.14
C GLU A 25 2.03 1.37 7.09
N ASP A 26 2.65 0.79 6.08
CA ASP A 26 4.09 0.80 5.88
C ASP A 26 4.54 2.12 5.26
N ARG A 27 5.49 2.78 5.92
CA ARG A 27 5.87 4.17 5.63
C ARG A 27 6.78 4.27 4.43
N ASP A 28 7.55 3.24 4.12
CA ASP A 28 8.49 3.21 3.01
C ASP A 28 7.95 2.44 1.79
N PHE A 29 6.79 1.78 1.90
CA PHE A 29 6.16 1.04 0.79
C PHE A 29 6.07 1.85 -0.51
N CYS A 30 5.64 3.12 -0.44
CA CYS A 30 5.51 3.94 -1.64
C CYS A 30 6.87 4.31 -2.26
N GLN A 31 8.00 4.22 -1.55
CA GLN A 31 9.31 4.55 -2.11
C GLN A 31 9.67 3.63 -3.28
N ILE A 32 9.27 2.36 -3.22
CA ILE A 32 9.57 1.41 -4.30
C ILE A 32 8.86 1.79 -5.60
N ILE A 33 7.64 2.34 -5.51
CA ILE A 33 6.87 2.80 -6.67
C ILE A 33 7.59 3.96 -7.36
N PHE A 34 8.05 4.95 -6.59
CA PHE A 34 8.71 6.14 -7.13
C PHE A 34 10.14 5.87 -7.62
N THR A 35 10.85 4.92 -7.01
CA THR A 35 12.25 4.63 -7.37
C THR A 35 12.37 3.63 -8.52
N GLN A 36 11.43 2.69 -8.64
CA GLN A 36 11.49 1.63 -9.65
C GLN A 36 10.50 1.85 -10.81
N ASN A 37 9.72 2.95 -10.78
CA ASN A 37 8.76 3.33 -11.80
C ASN A 37 7.75 2.22 -12.15
N HIS A 38 7.27 1.51 -11.13
CA HIS A 38 6.25 0.48 -11.30
C HIS A 38 4.88 1.10 -11.58
N GLU A 39 4.15 0.54 -12.53
CA GLU A 39 2.72 0.84 -12.71
C GLU A 39 1.92 0.32 -11.52
N PHE A 40 0.94 1.11 -11.09
CA PHE A 40 0.07 0.80 -9.97
C PHE A 40 -1.30 1.48 -10.15
N THR A 41 -2.35 0.79 -9.71
CA THR A 41 -3.73 1.34 -9.70
C THR A 41 -3.87 2.49 -8.71
N GLY A 42 -3.32 2.32 -7.51
CA GLY A 42 -3.38 3.30 -6.43
C GLY A 42 -2.88 2.72 -5.11
N VAL A 43 -2.39 3.59 -4.22
CA VAL A 43 -1.97 3.23 -2.86
C VAL A 43 -2.57 4.21 -1.86
N ILE A 44 -3.22 3.69 -0.82
CA ILE A 44 -3.72 4.45 0.32
C ILE A 44 -2.88 4.09 1.54
N TYR A 45 -2.15 5.10 2.05
CA TYR A 45 -1.41 4.99 3.29
C TYR A 45 -2.33 5.26 4.48
N LEU A 46 -2.52 4.26 5.33
CA LEU A 46 -3.24 4.37 6.60
C LEU A 46 -2.24 4.73 7.70
N ARG A 47 -2.50 5.81 8.43
CA ARG A 47 -1.72 6.18 9.62
C ARG A 47 -2.55 5.92 10.88
N PRO A 48 -2.31 4.80 11.60
CA PRO A 48 -2.97 4.56 12.87
C PRO A 48 -2.78 5.74 13.82
N GLY A 49 -3.88 6.22 14.40
CA GLY A 49 -3.88 7.35 15.34
C GLY A 49 -4.05 8.74 14.72
N SER A 50 -4.13 8.87 13.39
CA SER A 50 -4.40 10.18 12.72
C SER A 50 -5.85 10.34 12.24
N PHE A 51 -6.66 9.29 12.33
CA PHE A 51 -8.07 9.31 11.98
C PHE A 51 -8.86 8.66 13.10
N PHE A 52 -9.86 9.37 13.64
CA PHE A 52 -10.95 8.73 14.35
C PHE A 52 -11.88 8.15 13.29
N SER A 53 -12.31 6.90 13.44
CA SER A 53 -13.35 6.34 12.58
C SER A 53 -14.61 7.21 12.71
N ALA A 54 -14.98 7.90 11.63
CA ALA A 54 -16.15 8.76 11.57
C ALA A 54 -16.96 8.44 10.31
N PHE A 55 -18.28 8.40 10.46
CA PHE A 55 -19.18 8.42 9.32
C PHE A 55 -19.35 9.87 8.87
N HIS A 56 -18.98 10.16 7.63
CA HIS A 56 -19.34 11.42 6.98
C HIS A 56 -20.57 11.16 6.11
N PHE A 57 -21.67 11.83 6.45
CA PHE A 57 -22.95 11.82 5.74
C PHE A 57 -23.05 13.03 4.82
#